data_AF-A0A6B3FLS0-F1
#
_entry.id   AF-A0A6B3FLS0-F1
#
_cell.length_a   1.000
_cell.length_b   1.000
_cell.length_c   1.000
_cell.angle_alpha   90.00
_cell.angle_beta   90.00
_cell.angle_gamma   90.00
#
_symmetry.space_group_name_H-M   'P 1'
#
loop_
_entity.id
_entity.type
_entity.pdbx_description
1 polymer ?
#
loop_
_entity_poly.entity_id
_entity_poly.type
_entity_poly.pdbx_seq_one_letter_code
_entity_poly.pdbx_strand_id
1 'polypeptide(L)'
;ASGGPAAATPPTPRTCPSAAPAAQPASCHPGRNNLPRDTRDFTGRADELALLREGIACADGYALPLAVLHGMPGIGKTALAVHAAHRLAQDYPAGQLYVDLHGFSGRRPVDPSEALAFLLQAAGTGGALPDTLDGRAAAWRE
;
A
#
# COMPACT_ATOMS: atom_id res chain seq x y z
N ALA A 1 34.53 -22.93 -30.41
CA ALA A 1 33.96 -21.57 -30.37
C ALA A 1 33.15 -21.44 -29.08
N SER A 2 33.63 -20.61 -28.17
CA SER A 2 33.17 -20.42 -26.80
C SER A 2 31.96 -19.47 -26.78
N GLY A 3 30.81 -19.93 -26.29
CA GLY A 3 29.64 -19.08 -26.02
C GLY A 3 29.73 -18.53 -24.59
N GLY A 4 29.96 -17.23 -24.45
CA GLY A 4 29.91 -16.54 -23.15
C GLY A 4 28.48 -16.24 -22.71
N PRO A 5 28.19 -16.18 -21.39
CA PRO A 5 26.85 -15.88 -20.89
C PRO A 5 26.53 -14.38 -21.05
N ALA A 6 25.34 -14.10 -21.58
CA ALA A 6 24.80 -12.74 -21.66
C ALA A 6 24.49 -12.22 -20.25
N ALA A 7 25.21 -11.16 -19.85
CA ALA A 7 24.97 -10.45 -18.60
C ALA A 7 23.59 -9.76 -18.65
N ALA A 8 22.78 -10.00 -17.61
CA ALA A 8 21.53 -9.29 -17.40
C ALA A 8 21.82 -7.85 -16.96
N THR A 9 21.36 -6.88 -17.75
CA THR A 9 21.48 -5.45 -17.46
C THR A 9 20.59 -5.09 -16.27
N PRO A 10 21.07 -4.33 -15.26
CA PRO A 10 20.21 -3.83 -14.19
C PRO A 10 19.23 -2.78 -14.76
N PRO A 11 18.00 -2.66 -14.19
CA PRO A 11 17.07 -1.61 -14.59
C PRO A 11 17.65 -0.24 -14.21
N THR A 12 17.64 0.69 -15.17
CA THR A 12 18.09 2.08 -14.96
C THR A 12 17.11 2.82 -14.05
N PRO A 13 17.61 3.65 -13.11
CA PRO A 13 16.76 4.49 -12.28
C PRO A 13 16.01 5.50 -13.15
N ARG A 14 14.69 5.56 -12.97
CA ARG A 14 13.84 6.58 -13.59
C ARG A 14 14.06 7.90 -12.85
N THR A 15 14.66 8.88 -13.51
CA THR A 15 14.67 10.27 -13.02
C THR A 15 13.25 10.84 -13.08
N CYS A 16 12.63 11.09 -11.91
CA CYS A 16 11.33 11.75 -11.87
C CYS A 16 11.47 13.24 -12.29
N PRO A 17 10.50 13.83 -13.02
CA PRO A 17 10.43 15.27 -13.20
C PRO A 17 9.89 15.95 -11.92
N SER A 18 10.57 17.00 -11.46
CA SER A 18 10.17 17.80 -10.31
C SER A 18 9.09 18.82 -10.72
N ALA A 19 7.84 18.57 -10.37
CA ALA A 19 6.81 19.62 -10.35
C ALA A 19 5.71 19.29 -9.33
N ALA A 20 5.71 20.02 -8.21
CA ALA A 20 4.64 19.99 -7.22
C ALA A 20 3.63 21.12 -7.48
N PRO A 21 2.32 20.86 -7.36
CA PRO A 21 1.39 21.83 -6.81
C PRO A 21 1.19 21.50 -5.32
N ALA A 22 1.51 22.46 -4.46
CA ALA A 22 1.24 22.36 -3.03
C ALA A 22 -0.28 22.29 -2.79
N ALA A 23 -0.79 21.10 -2.52
CA ALA A 23 -2.14 20.91 -1.99
C ALA A 23 -2.20 21.54 -0.60
N GLN A 24 -3.19 22.41 -0.37
CA GLN A 24 -3.41 23.07 0.92
C GLN A 24 -3.60 22.03 2.02
N PRO A 25 -3.10 22.25 3.25
CA PRO A 25 -3.25 21.29 4.33
C PRO A 25 -4.72 21.24 4.74
N ALA A 26 -5.46 20.27 4.20
CA ALA A 26 -6.73 19.84 4.76
C ALA A 26 -6.48 19.54 6.25
N SER A 27 -7.31 20.10 7.13
CA SER A 27 -7.20 19.95 8.58
C SER A 27 -7.11 18.46 8.94
N CYS A 28 -5.89 17.98 9.14
CA CYS A 28 -5.61 16.58 9.40
C CYS A 28 -5.98 16.30 10.85
N HIS A 29 -7.19 15.77 11.06
CA HIS A 29 -7.42 14.94 12.24
C HIS A 29 -6.32 13.86 12.24
N PRO A 30 -5.71 13.53 13.40
CA PRO A 30 -4.66 12.50 13.42
C PRO A 30 -5.19 11.26 12.72
N GLY A 31 -4.59 10.96 11.56
CA GLY A 31 -5.07 9.92 10.66
C GLY A 31 -5.19 8.61 11.42
N ARG A 32 -6.31 7.91 11.23
CA ARG A 32 -6.51 6.61 11.87
C ARG A 32 -5.45 5.64 11.32
N ASN A 33 -4.66 5.08 12.22
CA ASN A 33 -3.64 4.09 11.89
C ASN A 33 -4.08 2.74 12.46
N ASN A 34 -4.43 1.80 11.57
CA ASN A 34 -4.77 0.42 11.92
C ASN A 34 -3.69 -0.58 11.44
N LEU A 35 -2.47 -0.11 11.17
CA LEU A 35 -1.41 -1.00 10.74
C LEU A 35 -1.12 -2.04 11.85
N PRO A 36 -0.92 -3.32 11.48
CA PRO A 36 -0.36 -4.31 12.39
C PRO A 36 0.95 -3.82 12.99
N ARG A 37 1.33 -4.38 14.15
CA ARG A 37 2.60 -4.04 14.78
C ARG A 37 3.76 -4.26 13.81
N ASP A 38 4.68 -3.30 13.78
CA ASP A 38 5.89 -3.42 12.99
C ASP A 38 6.82 -4.51 13.56
N THR A 39 7.66 -5.05 12.69
CA THR A 39 8.70 -6.01 13.05
C THR A 39 9.95 -5.25 13.50
N ARG A 40 10.35 -5.41 14.77
CA ARG A 40 11.49 -4.70 15.35
C ARG A 40 12.82 -5.05 14.67
N ASP A 41 13.01 -6.32 14.31
CA ASP A 41 14.26 -6.84 13.75
C ASP A 41 14.12 -7.13 12.23
N PHE A 42 13.63 -6.14 11.47
CA PHE A 42 13.44 -6.26 10.03
C PHE A 42 14.79 -6.17 9.27
N THR A 43 15.16 -7.20 8.50
CA THR A 43 16.47 -7.31 7.83
C THR A 43 16.37 -7.93 6.43
N GLY A 44 17.44 -7.78 5.62
CA GLY A 44 17.62 -8.50 4.35
C GLY A 44 16.70 -8.10 3.20
N ARG A 45 16.05 -6.94 3.30
CA ARG A 45 15.00 -6.47 2.38
C ARG A 45 15.13 -4.98 2.03
N ALA A 46 16.34 -4.43 2.16
CA ALA A 46 16.58 -3.01 2.00
C ALA A 46 16.30 -2.55 0.55
N ASP A 47 16.67 -3.38 -0.43
CA ASP A 47 16.49 -3.07 -1.85
C ASP A 47 15.00 -3.07 -2.22
N GLU A 48 14.21 -4.04 -1.75
CA GLU A 48 12.77 -4.06 -2.00
C GLU A 48 12.05 -2.90 -1.30
N LEU A 49 12.49 -2.50 -0.10
CA LEU A 49 11.96 -1.30 0.56
C LEU A 49 12.28 -0.03 -0.24
N ALA A 50 13.50 0.09 -0.78
CA ALA A 50 13.89 1.23 -1.61
C ALA A 50 13.01 1.31 -2.87
N LEU A 51 12.83 0.17 -3.56
CA LEU A 51 11.96 0.07 -4.73
C LEU A 51 10.51 0.49 -4.45
N LEU A 52 9.94 0.07 -3.30
CA LEU A 52 8.60 0.49 -2.89
C LEU A 52 8.52 2.00 -2.68
N ARG A 53 9.51 2.59 -2.01
CA ARG A 53 9.53 4.03 -1.73
C ARG A 53 9.67 4.85 -3.01
N GLU A 54 10.58 4.45 -3.90
CA GLU A 54 10.82 5.15 -5.17
C GLU A 54 9.59 5.09 -6.09
N GLY A 55 8.96 3.91 -6.21
CA GLY A 55 7.77 3.74 -7.04
C GLY A 55 6.58 4.58 -6.57
N ILE A 56 6.45 4.75 -5.25
CA ILE A 56 5.42 5.61 -4.65
C ILE A 56 5.77 7.10 -4.84
N ALA A 57 7.04 7.48 -4.69
CA ALA A 57 7.48 8.86 -4.82
C ALA A 57 7.39 9.41 -6.26
N CYS A 58 7.63 8.58 -7.29
CA CYS A 58 7.47 9.00 -8.70
C CYS A 58 6.01 8.88 -9.20
N ALA A 59 4.99 8.85 -8.33
CA ALA A 59 3.60 8.84 -8.79
C ALA A 59 3.19 10.24 -9.28
N ASP A 60 3.00 10.40 -10.59
CA ASP A 60 2.71 11.69 -11.25
C ASP A 60 1.28 12.23 -11.02
N GLY A 61 0.59 11.80 -9.96
CA GLY A 61 -0.74 12.28 -9.56
C GLY A 61 -1.92 11.82 -10.43
N TYR A 62 -1.69 11.26 -11.63
CA TYR A 62 -2.75 10.77 -12.52
C TYR A 62 -3.36 9.42 -12.11
N ALA A 63 -2.64 8.61 -11.34
CA ALA A 63 -3.12 7.33 -10.83
C ALA A 63 -2.61 7.11 -9.40
N LEU A 64 -3.42 6.44 -8.58
CA LEU A 64 -3.01 5.98 -7.26
C LEU A 64 -1.85 4.99 -7.42
N PRO A 65 -0.66 5.25 -6.81
CA PRO A 65 0.44 4.31 -6.87
C PRO A 65 0.04 2.96 -6.27
N LEU A 66 0.19 1.89 -7.06
CA LEU A 66 -0.12 0.52 -6.67
C LEU A 66 1.14 -0.33 -6.68
N ALA A 67 1.48 -0.91 -5.52
CA ALA A 67 2.57 -1.87 -5.39
C ALA A 67 2.03 -3.26 -5.10
N VAL A 68 2.52 -4.27 -5.84
CA VAL A 68 2.14 -5.67 -5.65
C VAL A 68 3.33 -6.48 -5.18
N LEU A 69 3.21 -7.07 -3.98
CA LEU A 69 4.21 -7.93 -3.39
C LEU A 69 3.86 -9.41 -3.65
N HIS A 70 4.68 -10.10 -4.43
CA HIS A 70 4.49 -11.52 -4.74
C HIS A 70 5.74 -12.35 -4.38
N GLY A 71 5.56 -13.67 -4.23
CA GLY A 71 6.64 -14.57 -3.82
C GLY A 71 6.14 -15.76 -3.00
N MET A 72 7.05 -16.67 -2.65
CA MET A 72 6.72 -17.92 -1.95
C MET A 72 5.96 -17.71 -0.62
N PRO A 73 5.16 -18.69 -0.18
CA PRO A 73 4.56 -18.69 1.15
C PRO A 73 5.63 -18.53 2.24
N GLY A 74 5.31 -17.80 3.31
CA GLY A 74 6.22 -17.64 4.46
C GLY A 74 7.43 -16.73 4.24
N ILE A 75 7.68 -16.23 3.03
CA ILE A 75 8.87 -15.43 2.70
C ILE A 75 8.87 -14.01 3.31
N GLY A 76 7.82 -13.63 4.04
CA GLY A 76 7.75 -12.35 4.76
C GLY A 76 7.10 -11.19 3.99
N LYS A 77 6.33 -11.43 2.93
CA LYS A 77 5.68 -10.37 2.12
C LYS A 77 4.82 -9.42 2.97
N THR A 78 4.01 -9.98 3.88
CA THR A 78 3.16 -9.19 4.78
C THR A 78 4.01 -8.36 5.74
N ALA A 79 5.11 -8.92 6.25
CA ALA A 79 6.04 -8.17 7.11
C ALA A 79 6.69 -7.00 6.35
N LEU A 80 7.11 -7.22 5.10
CA LEU A 80 7.65 -6.16 4.24
C LEU A 80 6.59 -5.08 3.95
N ALA A 81 5.34 -5.46 3.65
CA ALA A 81 4.25 -4.53 3.42
C ALA A 81 3.97 -3.65 4.64
N VAL A 82 3.85 -4.25 5.82
CA VAL A 82 3.61 -3.54 7.08
C VAL A 82 4.79 -2.64 7.42
N HIS A 83 6.03 -3.12 7.28
CA HIS A 83 7.23 -2.32 7.54
C HIS A 83 7.32 -1.12 6.59
N ALA A 84 7.05 -1.31 5.31
CA ALA A 84 7.01 -0.23 4.32
C ALA A 84 5.91 0.79 4.67
N ALA A 85 4.73 0.35 5.08
CA ALA A 85 3.63 1.22 5.48
C ALA A 85 3.98 2.08 6.71
N HIS A 86 4.65 1.51 7.73
CA HIS A 86 5.14 2.29 8.87
C HIS A 86 6.17 3.35 8.48
N ARG A 87 7.07 3.02 7.54
CA ARG A 87 8.08 3.95 7.02
C ARG A 87 7.48 5.10 6.21
N LEU A 88 6.41 4.81 5.46
CA LEU A 88 5.69 5.78 4.62
C LEU A 88 4.62 6.56 5.40
N ALA A 89 4.29 6.15 6.63
CA ALA A 89 3.18 6.76 7.39
C ALA A 89 3.31 8.29 7.55
N GLN A 90 4.54 8.82 7.58
CA GLN A 90 4.78 10.27 7.65
C GLN A 90 4.37 11.02 6.38
N ASP A 91 4.45 10.36 5.22
CA ASP A 91 4.06 10.93 3.92
C ASP A 91 2.54 10.88 3.70
N TYR A 92 1.81 10.10 4.51
CA TYR A 92 0.36 9.88 4.42
C TYR A 92 -0.38 10.26 5.71
N PRO A 93 -0.33 11.51 6.17
CA PRO A 93 -0.90 11.91 7.47
C PRO A 93 -2.42 11.75 7.57
N ALA A 94 -3.11 11.60 6.44
CA ALA A 94 -4.56 11.37 6.38
C ALA A 94 -4.98 10.02 7.01
N GLY A 95 -4.12 9.01 7.00
CA GLY A 95 -4.37 7.73 7.65
C GLY A 95 -3.69 6.56 6.96
N GLN A 96 -3.59 5.45 7.68
CA GLN A 96 -3.08 4.18 7.17
C GLN A 96 -4.00 3.04 7.59
N LEU A 97 -4.54 2.33 6.60
CA LEU A 97 -5.52 1.28 6.80
C LEU A 97 -4.95 -0.06 6.33
N TYR A 98 -5.23 -1.11 7.11
CA TYR A 98 -4.84 -2.47 6.79
C TYR A 98 -6.08 -3.37 6.78
N VAL A 99 -6.18 -4.23 5.78
CA VAL A 99 -7.24 -5.24 5.67
C VAL A 99 -6.60 -6.57 5.31
N ASP A 100 -6.81 -7.59 6.13
CA ASP A 100 -6.49 -8.97 5.78
C ASP A 100 -7.65 -9.58 4.99
N LEU A 101 -7.45 -9.79 3.69
CA LEU A 101 -8.46 -10.38 2.81
C LEU A 101 -8.56 -11.91 2.93
N HIS A 102 -7.77 -12.53 3.79
CA HIS A 102 -7.69 -13.98 4.02
C HIS A 102 -7.32 -14.82 2.77
N GLY A 103 -6.86 -14.19 1.69
CA GLY A 103 -6.66 -14.86 0.38
C GLY A 103 -5.57 -15.93 0.34
N PHE A 104 -4.67 -15.98 1.33
CA PHE A 104 -3.64 -17.02 1.46
C PHE A 104 -3.75 -17.83 2.76
N SER A 105 -4.94 -17.79 3.39
CA SER A 105 -5.22 -18.56 4.59
C SER A 105 -6.19 -19.70 4.26
N GLY A 106 -6.19 -20.79 5.01
CA GLY A 106 -7.23 -21.82 4.91
C GLY A 106 -8.63 -21.35 5.37
N ARG A 107 -8.80 -20.05 5.63
CA ARG A 107 -10.07 -19.44 6.03
C ARG A 107 -10.86 -19.02 4.79
N ARG A 108 -12.15 -18.76 4.98
CA ARG A 108 -12.99 -18.17 3.94
C ARG A 108 -12.45 -16.77 3.57
N PRO A 109 -12.29 -16.47 2.27
CA PRO A 109 -11.98 -15.11 1.82
C PRO A 109 -13.00 -14.11 2.38
N VAL A 110 -12.53 -12.90 2.70
CA VAL A 110 -13.40 -11.83 3.19
C VAL A 110 -14.37 -11.40 2.08
N ASP A 111 -15.63 -11.17 2.45
CA ASP A 111 -16.60 -10.63 1.51
C ASP A 111 -16.22 -9.20 1.11
N PRO A 112 -16.18 -8.83 -0.18
CA PRO A 112 -15.78 -7.49 -0.60
C PRO A 112 -16.63 -6.37 0.02
N SER A 113 -17.92 -6.63 0.26
CA SER A 113 -18.83 -5.65 0.87
C SER A 113 -18.48 -5.44 2.34
N GLU A 114 -18.11 -6.50 3.06
CA GLU A 114 -17.63 -6.42 4.45
C GLU A 114 -16.28 -5.70 4.54
N ALA A 115 -15.34 -6.00 3.63
CA ALA A 115 -14.05 -5.33 3.57
C ALA A 115 -14.20 -3.81 3.35
N LEU A 116 -15.08 -3.40 2.43
CA LEU A 116 -15.36 -1.99 2.18
C LEU A 116 -16.08 -1.32 3.35
N ALA A 117 -17.01 -2.00 4.01
CA ALA A 117 -17.64 -1.47 5.22
C ALA A 117 -16.60 -1.19 6.31
N PHE A 118 -15.68 -2.13 6.55
CA PHE A 118 -14.58 -1.94 7.49
C PHE A 118 -13.72 -0.72 7.10
N LEU A 119 -13.33 -0.61 5.82
CA LEU A 119 -12.52 0.51 5.34
C LEU A 119 -13.21 1.86 5.51
N LEU A 120 -14.50 1.97 5.17
CA LEU A 120 -15.28 3.20 5.34
C LEU A 120 -15.41 3.58 6.82
N GLN A 121 -15.69 2.61 7.69
CA GLN A 121 -15.72 2.85 9.14
C GLN A 121 -14.35 3.27 9.69
N ALA A 122 -13.29 2.63 9.22
CA ALA A 122 -11.93 2.94 9.62
C ALA A 122 -11.45 4.30 9.08
N ALA A 123 -11.95 4.75 7.92
CA ALA A 123 -11.75 6.09 7.37
C ALA A 123 -12.57 7.17 8.12
N GLY A 124 -13.53 6.77 8.95
CA GLY A 124 -14.35 7.68 9.74
C GLY A 124 -15.59 8.18 9.01
N THR A 125 -16.05 7.49 7.96
CA THR A 125 -17.34 7.76 7.33
C THR A 125 -18.44 7.65 8.38
N GLY A 126 -18.99 8.79 8.78
CA GLY A 126 -20.10 8.85 9.73
C GLY A 126 -21.42 8.48 9.04
N GLY A 127 -22.35 7.91 9.81
CA GLY A 127 -23.71 7.63 9.36
C GLY A 127 -23.94 6.20 8.87
N ALA A 128 -25.08 5.99 8.21
CA ALA A 128 -25.48 4.68 7.70
C ALA A 128 -24.66 4.35 6.44
N LEU A 129 -23.98 3.20 6.46
CA LEU A 129 -23.30 2.67 5.29
C LEU A 129 -24.33 2.18 4.26
N PRO A 130 -24.08 2.33 2.95
CA PRO A 130 -24.89 1.68 1.94
C PRO A 130 -24.95 0.16 2.16
N ASP A 131 -26.09 -0.46 1.90
CA ASP A 131 -26.27 -1.91 2.06
C ASP A 131 -25.70 -2.72 0.87
N THR A 132 -25.43 -2.05 -0.25
CA THR A 132 -24.93 -2.66 -1.47
C THR A 132 -23.43 -2.49 -1.63
N LEU A 133 -22.79 -3.48 -2.26
CA LEU A 133 -21.37 -3.43 -2.61
C LEU A 133 -21.06 -2.19 -3.47
N ASP A 134 -21.85 -1.95 -4.51
CA ASP A 134 -21.66 -0.81 -5.41
C ASP A 134 -21.80 0.53 -4.70
N GLY A 135 -22.75 0.64 -3.77
CA GLY A 135 -22.91 1.84 -2.96
C GLY A 135 -21.71 2.10 -2.05
N ARG A 136 -21.18 1.06 -1.40
CA ARG A 136 -19.96 1.17 -0.59
C ARG A 136 -18.72 1.49 -1.45
N ALA A 137 -18.61 0.89 -2.64
CA ALA A 137 -17.52 1.16 -3.57
C ALA A 137 -17.56 2.59 -4.12
N ALA A 138 -18.75 3.14 -4.38
CA ALA A 138 -18.92 4.53 -4.75
C ALA A 138 -18.49 5.47 -3.60
N ALA A 139 -18.97 5.22 -2.38
CA ALA A 139 -18.62 6.01 -1.20
C ALA A 139 -17.12 6.01 -0.86
N TRP A 140 -16.36 5.00 -1.30
CA TRP A 140 -14.91 4.93 -1.09
C TRP A 140 -14.10 5.79 -2.08
N ARG A 141 -14.67 6.10 -3.26
CA ARG A 141 -13.98 6.87 -4.30
C ARG A 141 -14.14 8.39 -4.15
N GLU A 142 -15.18 8.81 -3.44
CA GLU A 142 -15.53 10.21 -3.15
C GLU A 142 -14.84 10.70 -1.87
#